data_AF-A0AAU6Y0D5-F1
#
_entry.id   AF-A0AAU6Y0D5-F1
#
_cell.length_a   1.000
_cell.length_b   1.000
_cell.length_c   1.000
_cell.angle_alpha   90.00
_cell.angle_beta   90.00
_cell.angle_gamma   90.00
#
_symmetry.space_group_name_H-M   'P 1'
#
loop_
_entity.id
_entity.type
_entity.pdbx_description
1 polymer ?
#
loop_
_entity_poly.entity_id
_entity_poly.type
_entity_poly.pdbx_seq_one_letter_code
_entity_poly.pdbx_strand_id
1 'polypeptide(L)'
;MKKYKVLDSLDIHTKDEIAKILGVDAVIYGTFEQQSTKTEAGAIVSAALFGGFGGKTGEGAITLQISDGADGELIWRYTKRMNESLGVSTDDVVERQMRKLSRNFPYSK
;
A
#
# COMPACT_ATOMS: atom_id res chain seq x y z
N MET A 1 -4.48 -27.33 -8.17
CA MET A 1 -5.84 -26.79 -8.43
C MET A 1 -6.44 -25.99 -7.28
N LYS A 2 -6.38 -26.41 -6.00
CA LYS A 2 -7.00 -25.66 -4.88
C LYS A 2 -6.43 -24.25 -4.64
N LYS A 3 -5.11 -24.05 -4.81
CA LYS A 3 -4.43 -22.75 -4.55
C LYS A 3 -4.89 -21.59 -5.44
N TYR A 4 -5.31 -21.86 -6.68
CA TYR A 4 -5.71 -20.80 -7.63
C TYR A 4 -7.08 -20.19 -7.31
N LYS A 5 -8.04 -20.98 -6.80
CA LYS A 5 -9.37 -20.48 -6.43
C LYS A 5 -9.36 -19.55 -5.21
N VAL A 6 -8.31 -19.62 -4.38
CA VAL A 6 -8.19 -18.83 -3.15
C VAL A 6 -7.76 -17.39 -3.43
N LEU A 7 -7.05 -17.16 -4.54
CA LEU A 7 -6.69 -15.81 -4.98
C LEU A 7 -7.92 -14.98 -5.38
N ASP A 8 -8.93 -15.64 -5.94
CA ASP A 8 -10.21 -15.01 -6.33
C ASP A 8 -11.12 -14.74 -5.12
N SER A 9 -10.75 -15.22 -3.92
CA SER A 9 -11.62 -15.23 -2.74
C SER A 9 -10.88 -14.92 -1.44
N LEU A 10 -9.82 -14.09 -1.50
CA LEU A 10 -9.04 -13.71 -0.31
C LEU A 10 -9.87 -12.96 0.75
N ASP A 11 -10.99 -12.35 0.35
CA ASP A 11 -11.85 -11.55 1.23
C ASP A 11 -12.82 -12.38 2.07
N ILE A 12 -13.08 -13.64 1.69
CA ILE A 12 -13.97 -14.55 2.43
C ILE A 12 -13.21 -15.48 3.39
N HIS A 13 -11.88 -15.41 3.41
CA HIS A 13 -11.02 -16.22 4.27
C HIS A 13 -10.37 -15.37 5.37
N THR A 14 -10.27 -15.95 6.56
CA THR A 14 -9.46 -15.37 7.63
C THR A 14 -7.97 -15.53 7.32
N LYS A 15 -7.11 -14.75 8.01
CA LYS A 15 -5.67 -14.76 7.70
C LYS A 15 -4.99 -16.08 8.10
N ASP A 16 -5.45 -16.73 9.16
CA ASP A 16 -4.99 -18.07 9.54
C ASP A 16 -5.42 -19.15 8.53
N GLU A 17 -6.63 -19.05 7.95
CA GLU A 17 -7.06 -19.95 6.86
C GLU A 17 -6.16 -19.80 5.64
N ILE A 18 -5.87 -18.56 5.25
CA ILE A 18 -4.94 -18.27 4.14
C ILE A 18 -3.55 -18.83 4.46
N ALA A 19 -3.05 -18.64 5.68
CA ALA A 19 -1.75 -19.16 6.11
C ALA A 19 -1.69 -20.70 6.03
N LYS A 20 -2.73 -21.39 6.53
CA LYS A 20 -2.86 -22.86 6.49
C LYS A 20 -2.91 -23.40 5.06
N ILE A 21 -3.62 -22.72 4.15
CA ILE A 21 -3.70 -23.13 2.74
C ILE A 21 -2.35 -22.97 2.04
N LEU A 22 -1.65 -21.88 2.34
CA LEU A 22 -0.34 -21.60 1.74
C LEU A 22 0.80 -22.40 2.40
N GLY A 23 0.60 -22.87 3.63
CA GLY A 23 1.61 -23.58 4.42
C GLY A 23 2.67 -22.63 4.98
N VAL A 24 2.29 -21.40 5.36
CA VAL A 24 3.17 -20.35 5.88
C VAL A 24 2.87 -20.06 7.35
N ASP A 25 3.83 -19.48 8.04
CA ASP A 25 3.78 -19.08 9.46
C ASP A 25 3.04 -17.75 9.68
N ALA A 26 3.07 -16.84 8.70
CA ALA A 26 2.37 -15.57 8.75
C ALA A 26 1.96 -15.08 7.35
N VAL A 27 0.99 -14.17 7.29
CA VAL A 27 0.52 -13.56 6.04
C VAL A 27 0.79 -12.06 6.07
N ILE A 28 1.53 -11.57 5.07
CA ILE A 28 1.72 -10.14 4.82
C ILE A 28 0.69 -9.68 3.79
N TYR A 29 -0.06 -8.63 4.11
CA TYR A 29 -1.10 -8.08 3.25
C TYR A 29 -1.25 -6.59 3.45
N GLY A 30 -1.89 -5.91 2.51
CA GLY A 30 -2.02 -4.46 2.60
C GLY A 30 -2.80 -3.85 1.44
N THR A 31 -3.03 -2.56 1.54
CA THR A 31 -3.68 -1.75 0.51
C THR A 31 -2.80 -0.57 0.13
N PHE A 32 -2.88 -0.19 -1.15
CA PHE A 32 -2.29 1.03 -1.68
C PHE A 32 -3.40 1.84 -2.35
N GLU A 33 -3.54 3.09 -1.92
CA GLU A 33 -4.49 4.05 -2.46
C GLU A 33 -3.70 5.24 -3.01
N GLN A 34 -3.99 5.62 -4.26
CA GLN A 34 -3.36 6.78 -4.88
C GLN A 34 -4.46 7.69 -5.45
N GLN A 35 -4.44 8.94 -5.00
CA GLN A 35 -5.22 10.01 -5.59
C GLN A 35 -4.25 10.92 -6.34
N SER A 36 -4.32 10.98 -7.66
CA SER A 36 -3.48 11.92 -8.43
C SER A 36 -4.35 12.74 -9.38
N THR A 37 -4.08 14.04 -9.49
CA THR A 37 -4.60 14.91 -10.55
C THR A 37 -3.75 14.66 -11.80
N LYS A 38 -4.06 13.56 -12.52
CA LYS A 38 -3.22 13.04 -13.62
C LYS A 38 -3.14 13.91 -14.88
N THR A 39 -3.91 15.00 -14.98
CA THR A 39 -3.91 15.84 -16.18
C THR A 39 -2.99 17.04 -15.99
N GLU A 40 -2.09 17.26 -16.93
CA GLU A 40 -1.26 18.48 -17.00
C GLU A 40 -2.14 19.74 -16.95
N ALA A 41 -3.31 19.71 -17.60
CA ALA A 41 -4.28 20.79 -17.54
C ALA A 41 -4.86 21.00 -16.13
N GLY A 42 -5.21 19.93 -15.39
CA GLY A 42 -5.73 20.04 -14.03
C GLY A 42 -4.67 20.46 -13.02
N ALA A 43 -3.43 20.02 -13.23
CA ALA A 43 -2.25 20.44 -12.52
C ALA A 43 -1.92 21.94 -12.72
N ILE A 44 -1.97 22.44 -13.96
CA ILE A 44 -1.72 23.85 -14.27
C ILE A 44 -2.84 24.73 -13.72
N VAL A 45 -4.10 24.32 -13.88
CA VAL A 45 -5.25 25.05 -13.33
C VAL A 45 -5.16 25.13 -11.82
N SER A 46 -4.85 24.04 -11.12
CA SER A 46 -4.67 24.07 -9.66
C SER A 46 -3.46 24.92 -9.24
N ALA A 47 -2.33 24.83 -9.93
CA ALA A 47 -1.16 25.67 -9.65
C ALA A 47 -1.45 27.17 -9.85
N ALA A 48 -2.23 27.53 -10.89
CA ALA A 48 -2.66 28.89 -11.15
C ALA A 48 -3.71 29.40 -10.13
N LEU A 49 -4.62 28.53 -9.69
CA LEU A 49 -5.67 28.89 -8.71
C LEU A 49 -5.14 29.03 -7.28
N PHE A 50 -4.14 28.23 -6.91
CA PHE A 50 -3.60 28.15 -5.54
C PHE A 50 -2.20 28.80 -5.40
N GLY A 51 -1.74 29.57 -6.40
CA GLY A 51 -0.66 30.55 -6.23
C GLY A 51 0.77 30.02 -6.33
N GLY A 52 1.03 28.92 -7.05
CA GLY A 52 2.41 28.50 -7.34
C GLY A 52 2.56 27.10 -7.95
N PHE A 53 3.67 26.89 -8.67
CA PHE A 53 4.15 25.61 -9.23
C PHE A 53 4.46 24.50 -8.19
N GLY A 54 3.92 24.60 -6.97
CA GLY A 54 4.18 23.70 -5.84
C GLY A 54 2.93 23.09 -5.19
N GLY A 55 1.76 23.23 -5.81
CA GLY A 55 0.51 22.64 -5.29
C GLY A 55 0.58 21.11 -5.24
N LYS A 56 0.16 20.51 -4.11
CA LYS A 56 0.03 19.05 -3.95
C LYS A 56 -0.80 18.50 -5.09
N THR A 57 -0.21 17.66 -5.94
CA THR A 57 -0.86 17.19 -7.17
C THR A 57 -1.34 15.75 -7.07
N GLY A 58 -1.02 15.10 -5.96
CA GLY A 58 -1.55 13.81 -5.58
C GLY A 58 -1.20 13.45 -4.15
N GLU A 59 -1.77 12.36 -3.67
CA GLU A 59 -1.50 11.74 -2.39
C GLU A 59 -1.51 10.22 -2.56
N GLY A 60 -0.45 9.58 -2.09
CA GLY A 60 -0.34 8.13 -2.02
C GLY A 60 -0.39 7.67 -0.56
N ALA A 61 -1.26 6.71 -0.26
CA ALA A 61 -1.40 6.07 1.04
C ALA A 61 -1.14 4.56 0.92
N ILE A 62 -0.30 4.02 1.81
CA ILE A 62 -0.07 2.58 1.92
C ILE A 62 -0.38 2.12 3.34
N THR A 63 -1.05 0.98 3.47
CA THR A 63 -1.20 0.26 4.73
C THR A 63 -0.69 -1.15 4.52
N LEU A 64 0.29 -1.58 5.31
CA LEU A 64 0.82 -2.94 5.32
C LEU A 64 0.60 -3.56 6.70
N GLN A 65 0.25 -4.84 6.71
CA GLN A 65 -0.10 -5.61 7.89
C GLN A 65 0.52 -7.00 7.81
N ILE A 66 0.82 -7.56 8.99
CA ILE A 66 1.28 -8.94 9.15
C ILE A 66 0.35 -9.59 10.18
N SER A 67 -0.26 -10.70 9.79
CA SER A 67 -1.05 -11.54 10.70
C SER A 67 -0.38 -12.88 10.92
N ASP A 68 -0.44 -13.39 12.15
CA ASP A 68 0.02 -14.72 12.52
C ASP A 68 -0.79 -15.80 11.79
N GLY A 69 -0.13 -16.88 11.41
CA GLY A 69 -0.74 -17.99 10.69
C GLY A 69 -1.39 -19.04 11.58
N ALA A 70 -1.06 -19.08 12.87
CA ALA A 70 -1.65 -20.03 13.82
C ALA A 70 -3.05 -19.60 14.25
N ASP A 71 -3.23 -18.32 14.61
CA ASP A 71 -4.48 -17.78 15.15
C ASP A 71 -5.06 -16.58 14.37
N GLY A 72 -4.32 -16.01 13.42
CA GLY A 72 -4.77 -14.87 12.62
C GLY A 72 -4.55 -13.51 13.29
N GLU A 73 -3.93 -13.46 14.47
CA GLU A 73 -3.70 -12.23 15.22
C GLU A 73 -2.85 -11.23 14.42
N LEU A 74 -3.21 -9.95 14.48
CA LEU A 74 -2.43 -8.89 13.86
C LEU A 74 -1.14 -8.63 14.65
N ILE A 75 -0.01 -9.12 14.16
CA ILE A 75 1.31 -8.96 14.81
C ILE A 75 1.88 -7.55 14.55
N TRP A 76 1.65 -7.00 13.35
CA TRP A 76 2.23 -5.71 12.98
C TRP A 76 1.39 -4.97 11.95
N ARG A 77 1.39 -3.64 12.06
CA ARG A 77 0.76 -2.73 11.10
C ARG A 77 1.61 -1.49 10.92
N TYR A 78 1.73 -1.05 9.66
CA TYR A 78 2.30 0.22 9.31
C TYR A 78 1.47 0.93 8.25
N THR A 79 1.12 2.18 8.52
CA THR A 79 0.37 3.03 7.59
C THR A 79 1.17 4.29 7.31
N LYS A 80 1.28 4.67 6.03
CA LYS A 80 1.96 5.90 5.62
C LYS A 80 1.21 6.60 4.51
N ARG A 81 1.04 7.92 4.66
CA ARG A 81 0.60 8.82 3.59
C ARG A 81 1.75 9.74 3.17
N MET A 82 1.84 10.04 1.88
CA MET A 82 2.79 11.02 1.33
C MET A 82 2.11 11.84 0.25
N ASN A 83 2.38 13.15 0.27
CA ASN A 83 2.03 14.02 -0.85
C ASN A 83 2.92 13.68 -2.06
N GLU A 84 2.33 13.76 -3.24
CA GLU A 84 2.97 13.58 -4.53
C GLU A 84 3.16 14.93 -5.22
N SER A 85 4.24 15.02 -6.00
CA SER A 85 4.56 16.17 -6.86
C SER A 85 4.27 15.85 -8.32
N LEU A 86 4.09 16.91 -9.12
CA LEU A 86 3.95 16.84 -10.57
C LEU A 86 5.03 15.96 -11.23
N GLY A 87 4.60 15.10 -12.16
CA GLY A 87 5.50 14.32 -13.03
C GLY A 87 6.13 13.07 -12.42
N VAL A 88 5.74 12.65 -11.20
CA VAL A 88 6.21 11.40 -10.60
C VAL A 88 5.33 10.23 -11.05
N SER A 89 5.94 9.12 -11.46
CA SER A 89 5.19 7.91 -11.83
C SER A 89 4.60 7.20 -10.61
N THR A 90 3.53 6.43 -10.78
CA THR A 90 2.97 5.61 -9.70
C THR A 90 3.99 4.64 -9.11
N ASP A 91 4.84 4.05 -9.97
CA ASP A 91 5.87 3.11 -9.55
C ASP A 91 6.92 3.77 -8.64
N ASP A 92 7.36 4.98 -8.98
CA ASP A 92 8.29 5.75 -8.13
C ASP A 92 7.71 6.05 -6.74
N VAL A 93 6.39 6.29 -6.67
CA VAL A 93 5.70 6.53 -5.40
C VAL A 93 5.68 5.24 -4.58
N VAL A 94 5.27 4.13 -5.19
CA VAL A 94 5.24 2.82 -4.54
C VAL A 94 6.63 2.46 -4.03
N GLU A 95 7.68 2.63 -4.84
CA GLU A 95 9.05 2.31 -4.45
C GLU A 95 9.51 3.17 -3.25
N ARG A 96 9.26 4.47 -3.27
CA ARG A 96 9.60 5.36 -2.14
C ARG A 96 8.85 4.99 -0.86
N GLN A 97 7.58 4.61 -0.98
CA GLN A 97 6.76 4.17 0.15
C GLN A 97 7.29 2.84 0.71
N MET A 98 7.55 1.86 -0.16
CA MET A 98 8.11 0.56 0.22
C MET A 98 9.49 0.71 0.87
N ARG A 99 10.34 1.62 0.41
CA ARG A 99 11.64 1.91 1.04
C ARG A 99 11.51 2.46 2.46
N LYS A 100 10.43 3.20 2.77
CA LYS A 100 10.16 3.68 4.14
C LYS A 100 9.54 2.59 5.00
N LEU A 101 8.65 1.80 4.40
CA LEU A 101 8.03 0.63 5.01
C LEU A 101 9.09 -0.39 5.46
N SER A 102 10.01 -0.75 4.58
CA SER A 102 11.06 -1.74 4.87
C SER A 102 11.96 -1.33 6.04
N ARG A 103 12.24 -0.03 6.20
CA ARG A 103 12.98 0.50 7.36
C ARG A 103 12.24 0.35 8.69
N ASN A 104 10.92 0.25 8.65
CA ASN A 104 10.06 0.07 9.84
C ASN A 104 9.56 -1.37 9.96
N PHE A 105 9.98 -2.25 9.06
CA PHE A 105 9.59 -3.65 9.08
C PHE A 105 10.03 -4.28 10.40
N PRO A 106 9.21 -5.13 11.03
CA PRO A 106 9.54 -5.75 12.30
C PRO A 106 10.61 -6.81 12.04
N TYR A 107 11.87 -6.40 12.00
CA TYR A 107 12.99 -7.32 12.00
C TYR A 107 13.10 -7.93 13.40
N SER A 108 12.92 -9.24 13.53
CA SER A 108 13.58 -9.92 14.63
C SER A 108 15.07 -9.89 14.32
N LYS A 109 15.87 -9.40 15.26
CA LYS A 109 17.32 -9.54 15.19
C LYS A 109 17.73 -10.91 15.73
#